data_AF-G6AIZ6-F1
#
_entry.id   AF-G6AIZ6-F1
#
_cell.length_a   1.000
_cell.length_b   1.000
_cell.length_c   1.000
_cell.angle_alpha   90.00
_cell.angle_beta   90.00
_cell.angle_gamma   90.00
#
_symmetry.space_group_name_H-M   'P 1'
#
loop_
_entity.id
_entity.type
_entity.pdbx_description
1 polymer ?
#
loop_
_entity_poly.entity_id
_entity_poly.type
_entity_poly.pdbx_seq_one_letter_code
_entity_poly.pdbx_strand_id
1 'polypeptide(L)'
;MEKAAYINSVSAYLPNSPIANEDMEDYIGKIGGNPSRVRSIVLRQNGIKTRYYGLDKNQSPTHSNAELAKEAVCGLFENGSIPDDLTLLACGQAHPINCFLPMRLWFMEN
;
A
#
# COMPACT_ATOMS: atom_id res chain seq x y z
N MET A 1 -12.00 37.86 6.32
CA MET A 1 -12.25 36.44 6.65
C MET A 1 -11.04 35.66 6.22
N GLU A 2 -10.34 35.01 7.15
CA GLU A 2 -9.18 34.17 6.81
C GLU A 2 -9.64 32.93 6.05
N LYS A 3 -8.88 32.52 5.04
CA LYS A 3 -9.12 31.26 4.33
C LYS A 3 -8.55 30.13 5.18
N ALA A 4 -9.41 29.31 5.76
CA ALA A 4 -9.03 28.12 6.50
C ALA A 4 -9.34 26.86 5.69
N ALA A 5 -8.52 25.82 5.85
CA ALA A 5 -8.72 24.50 5.28
C ALA A 5 -8.64 23.46 6.40
N TYR A 6 -9.51 22.45 6.34
CA TYR A 6 -9.64 21.42 7.36
C TYR A 6 -9.61 20.04 6.71
N ILE A 7 -9.02 19.07 7.41
CA ILE A 7 -9.10 17.66 7.03
C ILE A 7 -10.32 17.08 7.74
N ASN A 8 -11.37 16.77 6.97
CA ASN A 8 -12.63 16.27 7.52
C ASN A 8 -12.72 14.74 7.53
N SER A 9 -11.94 14.06 6.69
CA SER A 9 -11.93 12.60 6.56
C SER A 9 -10.55 12.11 6.11
N VAL A 10 -10.19 10.92 6.56
CA VAL A 10 -8.96 10.20 6.17
C VAL A 10 -9.33 8.75 5.97
N SER A 11 -8.82 8.16 4.90
CA SER A 11 -9.05 6.76 4.53
C SER A 11 -7.74 6.11 4.13
N ALA A 12 -7.63 4.80 4.37
CA ALA A 12 -6.52 3.97 3.96
C ALA A 12 -7.04 2.64 3.44
N TYR A 13 -6.46 2.17 2.33
CA TYR A 13 -6.77 0.87 1.76
C TYR A 13 -5.52 -0.01 1.75
N LEU A 14 -5.67 -1.24 2.21
CA LEU A 14 -4.61 -2.24 2.33
C LEU A 14 -4.98 -3.45 1.47
N PRO A 15 -4.21 -3.77 0.40
CA PRO A 15 -4.57 -4.85 -0.50
C PRO A 15 -4.29 -6.21 0.12
N ASN A 16 -5.13 -7.19 -0.21
CA ASN A 16 -5.00 -8.57 0.23
C ASN A 16 -4.97 -8.69 1.78
N SER A 17 -4.33 -9.75 2.28
CA SER A 17 -4.22 -10.03 3.71
C SER A 17 -2.89 -9.52 4.29
N PRO A 18 -2.80 -9.24 5.60
CA PRO A 18 -1.53 -8.98 6.25
C PRO A 18 -0.61 -10.19 6.12
N ILE A 19 0.65 -9.94 5.80
CA ILE A 19 1.67 -10.96 5.58
C ILE A 19 2.75 -10.80 6.65
N ALA A 20 3.08 -11.91 7.31
CA ALA A 20 4.11 -11.95 8.34
C ALA A 20 5.52 -11.76 7.75
N ASN A 21 6.50 -11.55 8.62
CA ASN A 21 7.91 -11.43 8.23
C ASN A 21 8.42 -12.68 7.53
N GLU A 22 7.96 -13.84 7.98
CA GLU A 22 8.33 -15.19 7.59
C GLU A 22 7.96 -15.46 6.14
N ASP A 23 6.77 -15.01 5.73
CA ASP A 23 6.17 -15.30 4.43
C ASP A 23 6.53 -14.26 3.35
N MET A 24 7.20 -13.16 3.70
CA MET A 24 7.53 -12.08 2.77
C MET A 24 8.18 -12.58 1.46
N GLU A 25 9.17 -13.47 1.58
CA GLU A 25 9.97 -13.95 0.44
C GLU A 25 9.17 -14.86 -0.50
N ASP A 26 8.01 -15.38 -0.06
CA ASP A 26 7.09 -16.12 -0.93
C ASP A 26 6.39 -15.20 -1.93
N TYR A 27 6.29 -13.90 -1.63
CA TYR A 27 5.64 -12.91 -2.50
C TYR A 27 6.66 -12.15 -3.35
N ILE A 28 7.76 -11.69 -2.76
CA ILE A 28 8.76 -10.88 -3.49
C ILE A 28 9.85 -11.72 -4.16
N GLY A 29 9.90 -13.02 -3.87
CA GLY A 29 10.91 -13.95 -4.39
C GLY A 29 12.26 -13.89 -3.67
N LYS A 30 13.13 -14.81 -4.09
CA LYS A 30 14.50 -14.98 -3.58
C LYS A 30 15.51 -14.76 -4.69
N ILE A 31 16.56 -13.98 -4.42
CA ILE A 31 17.62 -13.73 -5.39
C ILE A 31 18.49 -14.99 -5.49
N GLY A 32 18.52 -15.61 -6.68
CA GLY A 32 19.24 -16.85 -6.92
C GLY A 32 18.74 -18.03 -6.07
N GLY A 33 17.46 -18.03 -5.70
CA GLY A 33 16.83 -19.07 -4.86
C GLY A 33 17.23 -19.04 -3.37
N ASN A 34 18.16 -18.18 -2.98
CA ASN A 34 18.65 -18.10 -1.61
C ASN A 34 17.89 -17.04 -0.79
N PRO A 35 17.58 -17.32 0.49
CA PRO A 35 16.99 -16.33 1.39
C PRO A 35 17.95 -15.16 1.60
N SER A 36 17.41 -13.97 1.82
CA SER A 36 18.24 -12.77 2.03
C SER A 36 18.98 -12.85 3.36
N ARG A 37 20.31 -12.78 3.31
CA ARG A 37 21.20 -12.80 4.49
C ARG A 37 20.98 -11.61 5.44
N VAL A 38 20.50 -10.49 4.92
CA VAL A 38 20.32 -9.23 5.66
C VAL A 38 18.89 -9.02 6.16
N ARG A 39 17.94 -9.87 5.74
CA ARG A 39 16.51 -9.73 6.06
C ARG A 39 16.26 -9.61 7.56
N SER A 40 16.84 -10.50 8.37
CA SER A 40 16.63 -10.50 9.82
C SER A 40 17.15 -9.23 10.50
N ILE A 41 18.30 -8.71 10.05
CA ILE A 41 18.90 -7.49 10.59
C ILE A 41 18.02 -6.28 10.25
N VAL A 42 17.63 -6.15 8.98
CA VAL A 42 16.78 -5.03 8.53
C VAL A 42 15.42 -5.05 9.22
N LEU A 43 14.78 -6.22 9.34
CA LEU A 43 13.50 -6.37 10.02
C LEU A 43 13.58 -6.11 11.52
N ARG A 44 14.69 -6.48 12.16
CA ARG A 44 14.92 -6.14 13.57
C ARG A 44 15.10 -4.63 13.77
N GLN A 45 15.75 -3.96 12.82
CA GLN A 45 15.99 -2.52 12.89
C GLN A 45 14.73 -1.69 12.60
N ASN A 46 13.92 -2.09 11.62
CA ASN A 46 12.69 -1.37 11.27
C ASN A 46 11.49 -1.73 12.14
N GLY A 47 11.54 -2.85 12.88
CA GLY A 47 10.49 -3.28 13.81
C GLY A 47 9.21 -3.82 13.17
N ILE A 48 9.13 -3.85 11.84
CA ILE A 48 7.91 -4.20 11.11
C ILE A 48 7.59 -5.69 11.30
N LYS A 49 6.34 -5.99 11.61
CA LYS A 49 5.83 -7.36 11.79
C LYS A 49 4.99 -7.83 10.62
N THR A 50 4.15 -6.95 10.11
CA THR A 50 3.19 -7.24 9.04
C THR A 50 3.31 -6.25 7.89
N ARG A 51 2.88 -6.68 6.72
CA ARG A 51 2.89 -5.87 5.49
C ARG A 51 1.88 -6.39 4.48
N TYR A 52 1.58 -5.53 3.51
CA TYR A 52 0.62 -5.81 2.46
C TYR A 52 1.31 -5.66 1.11
N TYR A 53 1.04 -6.62 0.22
CA TYR A 53 1.55 -6.61 -1.14
C TYR A 53 0.38 -6.63 -2.10
N GLY A 54 0.41 -5.76 -3.11
CA GLY A 54 -0.44 -5.87 -4.30
C GLY A 54 -0.01 -7.01 -5.24
N LEU A 55 0.57 -8.09 -4.71
CA LEU A 55 1.06 -9.26 -5.44
C LEU A 55 0.50 -10.54 -4.81
N ASP A 56 0.35 -11.58 -5.62
CA ASP A 56 0.15 -12.95 -5.14
C ASP A 56 1.49 -13.70 -4.95
N LYS A 57 1.44 -14.95 -4.48
CA LYS A 57 2.64 -15.81 -4.32
C LYS A 57 3.27 -16.26 -5.65
N ASN A 58 2.57 -16.08 -6.77
CA ASN A 58 3.08 -16.31 -8.11
C ASN A 58 3.71 -15.03 -8.70
N GLN A 59 3.90 -13.98 -7.87
CA GLN A 59 4.42 -12.67 -8.27
C GLN A 59 3.54 -11.96 -9.30
N SER A 60 2.28 -12.37 -9.42
CA SER A 60 1.31 -11.75 -10.30
C SER A 60 0.69 -10.54 -9.59
N PRO A 61 0.60 -9.37 -10.25
CA PRO A 61 -0.09 -8.21 -9.71
C PRO A 61 -1.57 -8.51 -9.45
N THR A 62 -2.02 -8.22 -8.24
CA THR A 62 -3.43 -8.34 -7.85
C THR A 62 -4.18 -7.02 -8.01
N HIS A 63 -3.46 -5.89 -7.88
CA HIS A 63 -4.01 -4.55 -7.96
C HIS A 63 -3.03 -3.65 -8.72
N SER A 64 -3.58 -2.73 -9.50
CA SER A 64 -2.86 -1.58 -10.04
C SER A 64 -2.80 -0.44 -9.02
N ASN A 65 -1.85 0.46 -9.20
CA ASN A 65 -1.75 1.67 -8.40
C ASN A 65 -3.03 2.52 -8.43
N ALA A 66 -3.68 2.59 -9.60
CA ALA A 66 -4.93 3.32 -9.77
C ALA A 66 -6.07 2.68 -8.97
N GLU A 67 -6.16 1.36 -8.95
CA GLU A 67 -7.17 0.65 -8.14
C GLU A 67 -6.94 0.87 -6.65
N LEU A 68 -5.70 0.78 -6.16
CA LEU A 68 -5.38 1.04 -4.76
C LEU A 68 -5.78 2.46 -4.33
N ALA A 69 -5.49 3.45 -5.17
CA ALA A 69 -5.89 4.84 -4.92
C ALA A 69 -7.42 5.00 -4.96
N LYS A 70 -8.09 4.35 -5.92
CA LYS A 70 -9.55 4.37 -6.05
C LYS A 70 -10.21 3.82 -4.78
N GLU A 71 -9.79 2.66 -4.30
CA GLU A 71 -10.36 2.06 -3.08
C GLU A 71 -10.14 2.95 -1.84
N ALA A 72 -8.96 3.57 -1.71
CA ALA A 72 -8.71 4.52 -0.63
C ALA A 72 -9.61 5.76 -0.71
N VAL A 73 -9.78 6.34 -1.91
CA VAL A 73 -10.66 7.51 -2.13
C VAL A 73 -12.12 7.15 -1.88
N CYS A 74 -12.59 5.99 -2.35
CA CYS A 74 -13.94 5.50 -2.07
C CYS A 74 -14.21 5.42 -0.56
N GLY A 75 -13.22 4.99 0.24
CA GLY A 75 -13.33 4.94 1.70
C GLY A 75 -13.43 6.31 2.40
N LEU A 76 -13.20 7.44 1.71
CA LEU A 76 -13.43 8.77 2.28
C LEU A 76 -14.91 9.14 2.38
N PHE A 77 -15.77 8.46 1.61
CA PHE A 77 -17.18 8.78 1.46
C PHE A 77 -18.05 7.63 1.98
N GLU A 78 -19.10 7.95 2.75
CA GLU A 78 -19.94 6.96 3.45
C GLU A 78 -20.57 5.92 2.50
N ASN A 79 -20.90 6.32 1.27
CA ASN A 79 -21.54 5.45 0.27
C ASN A 79 -20.53 4.76 -0.66
N GLY A 80 -19.22 4.95 -0.47
CA GLY A 80 -18.19 4.44 -1.38
C GLY A 80 -18.19 5.10 -2.77
N SER A 81 -19.06 6.07 -3.00
CA SER A 81 -19.20 6.83 -4.26
C SER A 81 -18.53 8.19 -4.13
N ILE A 82 -17.76 8.57 -5.14
CA ILE A 82 -17.17 9.91 -5.23
C ILE A 82 -18.30 10.91 -5.56
N PRO A 83 -18.47 11.98 -4.78
CA PRO A 83 -19.44 13.02 -5.06
C PRO A 83 -19.17 13.76 -6.38
N ASP A 84 -20.23 14.14 -7.08
CA ASP A 84 -20.14 14.90 -8.33
C ASP A 84 -19.62 16.34 -8.13
N ASP A 85 -19.63 16.86 -6.90
CA ASP A 85 -19.15 18.20 -6.54
C ASP A 85 -17.64 18.26 -6.21
N LEU A 86 -16.93 17.13 -6.35
CA LEU A 86 -15.49 17.07 -6.16
C LEU A 86 -14.77 18.01 -7.12
N THR A 87 -14.17 19.08 -6.58
CA THR A 87 -13.61 20.17 -7.39
C THR A 87 -12.16 19.93 -7.79
N LEU A 88 -11.42 19.13 -7.02
CA LEU A 88 -10.02 18.82 -7.27
C LEU A 88 -9.66 17.44 -6.71
N LEU A 89 -9.06 16.61 -7.57
CA LEU A 89 -8.39 15.37 -7.16
C LEU A 89 -6.90 15.50 -7.46
N ALA A 90 -6.08 15.44 -6.43
CA ALA A 90 -4.63 15.42 -6.55
C ALA A 90 -4.10 14.05 -6.10
N CYS A 91 -3.27 13.42 -6.94
CA CYS A 91 -2.63 12.14 -6.65
C CYS A 91 -1.11 12.30 -6.74
N GLY A 92 -0.38 11.70 -5.79
CA GLY A 92 1.08 11.67 -5.79
C GLY A 92 1.57 10.26 -5.51
N GLN A 93 2.46 9.76 -6.37
CA GLN A 93 3.13 8.49 -6.16
C GLN A 93 4.59 8.60 -6.61
N ALA A 94 5.50 7.96 -5.86
CA ALA A 94 6.93 7.96 -6.16
C ALA A 94 7.32 7.08 -7.37
N HIS A 95 6.38 6.28 -7.88
CA HIS A 95 6.56 5.40 -9.04
C HIS A 95 5.51 5.77 -10.10
N PRO A 96 5.83 5.65 -11.40
CA PRO A 96 4.86 5.91 -12.46
C PRO A 96 3.60 5.06 -12.31
N ILE A 97 2.44 5.64 -12.64
CA ILE A 97 1.11 4.98 -12.51
C ILE A 97 1.04 3.66 -13.32
N ASN A 98 1.81 3.54 -14.40
CA ASN A 98 1.91 2.35 -15.24
C ASN A 98 2.97 1.34 -14.77
N CYS A 99 3.71 1.62 -13.71
CA CYS A 99 4.68 0.67 -13.14
C CYS A 99 3.97 -0.26 -12.16
N PHE A 100 3.83 -1.52 -12.56
CA PHE A 100 3.49 -2.66 -11.70
C PHE A 100 4.65 -2.97 -10.77
N LEU A 101 4.92 -2.08 -9.83
CA LEU A 101 5.78 -2.36 -8.70
C LEU A 101 4.90 -2.75 -7.51
N PRO A 102 5.31 -3.72 -6.68
CA PRO A 102 4.61 -4.01 -5.44
C PRO A 102 4.53 -2.74 -4.60
N MET A 103 3.35 -2.13 -4.56
CA MET A 103 3.02 -1.11 -3.57
C MET A 103 3.25 -1.74 -2.20
N ARG A 104 4.20 -1.15 -1.45
CA ARG A 104 4.72 -1.70 -0.20
C ARG A 104 4.22 -0.80 0.92
N LEU A 105 3.09 -1.16 1.50
CA LEU A 105 2.60 -0.53 2.73
C LEU A 105 3.14 -1.28 3.95
N TRP A 106 3.76 -0.53 4.84
CA TRP A 106 4.42 -1.02 6.03
C TRP A 106 3.67 -0.52 7.26
N PHE A 107 3.33 -1.44 8.17
CA PHE A 107 2.78 -1.08 9.47
C PHE A 107 3.78 -1.45 10.57
N MET A 108 4.08 -0.49 11.43
CA MET A 108 4.73 -0.73 12.72
C MET A 108 3.60 -0.90 13.74
N GLU A 109 3.41 -2.12 14.23
CA GLU A 109 2.64 -2.33 15.46
C GLU A 109 3.54 -1.94 16.63
N ASN A 110 3.08 -1.00 17.46
CA ASN A 110 3.65 -0.73 18.78
C ASN A 110 3.16 -1.78 19.78
#